data_AF-A0A6L6WWF9-F1
#
_entry.id   AF-A0A6L6WWF9-F1
#
_cell.length_a   1.000
_cell.length_b   1.000
_cell.length_c   1.000
_cell.angle_alpha   90.00
_cell.angle_beta   90.00
_cell.angle_gamma   90.00
#
_symmetry.space_group_name_H-M   'P 1'
#
loop_
_entity.id
_entity.type
_entity.pdbx_description
1 polymer ?
#
loop_
_entity_poly.entity_id
_entity_poly.type
_entity_poly.pdbx_seq_one_letter_code
_entity_poly.pdbx_strand_id
1 'polypeptide(L)'
;MLGRLKPAAMARLTERHRANLDPAAVAAEAGVDTQEAGKHFPDEDALLSALVLGSYRALADRTEAAAEAALAAGADPLRRWVAVWQGIREWAVAHPEEYVLLWGRPVPGYSAPPETMEAVARIVLAMVAVLRDAEKAGELTGDRPGEAPLTDGMSQNVDALAAGLLEGLPRSVMARMFVVWTQLHGMVGFEVNSHIMDIAPDPTAVFEYGAAAMGEYIGLRRPADG
;
A
#
# COMPACT_ATOMS: atom_id res chain seq x y z
N MET A 1 -15.64 -5.81 -17.68
CA MET A 1 -15.90 -4.39 -18.03
C MET A 1 -14.78 -3.48 -17.55
N LEU A 2 -14.56 -3.33 -16.23
CA LEU A 2 -13.54 -2.43 -15.66
C LEU A 2 -12.14 -2.60 -16.27
N GLY A 3 -11.66 -3.84 -16.43
CA GLY A 3 -10.34 -4.10 -17.03
C GLY A 3 -10.15 -3.57 -18.46
N ARG A 4 -11.23 -3.37 -19.22
CA ARG A 4 -11.19 -2.79 -20.58
C ARG A 4 -11.21 -1.26 -20.57
N LEU A 5 -11.92 -0.65 -19.61
CA LEU A 5 -12.06 0.81 -19.50
C LEU A 5 -10.85 1.46 -18.81
N LYS A 6 -10.19 0.72 -17.92
CA LYS A 6 -9.13 1.22 -17.04
C LYS A 6 -8.01 1.96 -17.79
N PRO A 7 -7.43 1.46 -18.90
CA PRO A 7 -6.36 2.20 -19.59
C PRO A 7 -6.78 3.58 -20.10
N ALA A 8 -7.97 3.70 -20.70
CA ALA A 8 -8.49 4.96 -21.21
C ALA A 8 -8.84 5.94 -20.07
N ALA A 9 -9.44 5.41 -18.99
CA ALA A 9 -9.73 6.21 -17.80
C ALA A 9 -8.46 6.79 -17.16
N MET A 10 -7.41 5.98 -17.00
CA MET A 10 -6.16 6.44 -16.39
C MET A 10 -5.48 7.55 -17.21
N ALA A 11 -5.45 7.42 -18.55
CA ALA A 11 -4.89 8.47 -19.42
C ALA A 11 -5.56 9.83 -19.21
N ARG A 12 -6.89 9.85 -19.01
CA ARG A 12 -7.65 11.07 -18.74
C ARG A 12 -7.39 11.69 -17.36
N LEU A 13 -7.01 10.87 -16.37
CA LEU A 13 -6.62 11.35 -15.04
C LEU A 13 -5.25 12.02 -15.04
N THR A 14 -4.30 11.52 -15.84
CA THR A 14 -2.94 12.06 -15.91
C THR A 14 -2.89 13.41 -16.64
N GLU A 15 -3.74 13.62 -17.65
CA GLU A 15 -3.68 14.82 -18.50
C GLU A 15 -4.36 16.07 -17.92
N ARG A 16 -5.20 15.94 -16.88
CA ARG A 16 -5.98 17.07 -16.34
C ARG A 16 -6.12 16.98 -14.82
N HIS A 17 -5.79 18.09 -14.12
CA HIS A 17 -6.07 18.28 -12.68
C HIS A 17 -7.56 18.27 -12.30
N ARG A 18 -8.45 17.89 -13.22
CA ARG A 18 -9.86 17.58 -13.01
C ARG A 18 -10.17 16.31 -13.79
N ALA A 19 -10.67 15.30 -13.09
CA ALA A 19 -11.20 14.10 -13.71
C ALA A 19 -12.29 14.53 -14.71
N ASN A 20 -12.18 14.03 -15.95
CA ASN A 20 -13.27 14.06 -16.92
C ASN A 20 -13.51 12.60 -17.31
N LEU A 21 -13.99 11.84 -16.33
CA LEU A 21 -14.27 10.40 -16.43
C LEU A 21 -15.74 10.16 -16.80
N ASP A 22 -16.27 10.87 -17.80
CA ASP A 22 -17.56 10.52 -18.39
C ASP A 22 -17.51 9.05 -18.89
N PRO A 23 -18.29 8.13 -18.30
CA PRO A 23 -18.23 6.71 -18.63
C PRO A 23 -18.49 6.40 -20.11
N ALA A 24 -19.36 7.19 -20.77
CA ALA A 24 -19.64 7.01 -22.19
C ALA A 24 -18.42 7.40 -23.04
N ALA A 25 -17.73 8.49 -22.67
CA ALA A 25 -16.54 8.94 -23.35
C ALA A 25 -15.35 7.97 -23.15
N VAL A 26 -15.17 7.46 -21.92
CA VAL A 26 -14.16 6.42 -21.62
C VAL A 26 -14.47 5.12 -22.37
N ALA A 27 -15.75 4.73 -22.45
CA ALA A 27 -16.16 3.53 -23.18
C ALA A 27 -15.92 3.66 -24.68
N ALA A 28 -16.23 4.81 -25.27
CA ALA A 28 -15.95 5.09 -26.67
C ALA A 28 -14.45 4.97 -26.99
N GLU A 29 -13.58 5.54 -26.15
CA GLU A 29 -12.12 5.43 -26.30
C GLU A 29 -11.60 3.99 -26.12
N ALA A 30 -12.21 3.22 -25.22
CA ALA A 30 -11.85 1.82 -24.97
C ALA A 30 -12.44 0.81 -25.97
N GLY A 31 -13.23 1.27 -26.96
CA GLY A 31 -13.97 0.40 -27.88
C GLY A 31 -14.97 -0.51 -27.15
N VAL A 32 -15.54 -0.02 -26.06
CA VAL A 32 -16.57 -0.68 -25.24
C VAL A 32 -17.94 -0.08 -25.60
N ASP A 33 -18.98 -0.91 -25.54
CA ASP A 33 -20.35 -0.42 -25.73
C ASP A 33 -20.71 0.65 -24.68
N THR A 34 -21.08 1.83 -25.15
CA THR A 34 -21.33 3.00 -24.29
C THR A 34 -22.61 2.87 -23.48
N GLN A 35 -23.62 2.16 -23.99
CA GLN A 35 -24.88 1.94 -23.28
C GLN A 35 -24.69 0.95 -22.13
N GLU A 36 -23.95 -0.14 -22.34
CA GLU A 36 -23.56 -1.09 -21.30
C GLU A 36 -22.63 -0.45 -20.26
N ALA A 37 -21.71 0.41 -20.68
CA ALA A 37 -20.88 1.17 -19.75
C ALA A 37 -21.72 2.09 -18.85
N GLY A 38 -22.68 2.84 -19.41
CA GLY A 38 -23.59 3.70 -18.64
C GLY A 38 -24.50 2.94 -17.67
N LYS A 39 -24.84 1.67 -17.96
CA LYS A 39 -25.56 0.80 -17.00
C LYS A 39 -24.70 0.39 -15.80
N HIS A 40 -23.41 0.17 -16.02
CA HIS A 40 -22.48 -0.26 -14.97
C HIS A 40 -21.92 0.93 -14.17
N PHE A 41 -21.75 2.07 -14.81
CA PHE A 41 -21.18 3.30 -14.24
C PHE A 41 -22.12 4.46 -14.59
N PRO A 42 -23.10 4.76 -13.73
CA PRO A 42 -24.10 5.81 -14.00
C PRO A 42 -23.51 7.22 -14.03
N ASP A 43 -22.36 7.44 -13.38
CA ASP A 43 -21.67 8.72 -13.29
C ASP A 43 -20.15 8.53 -13.16
N GLU A 44 -19.44 9.66 -13.16
CA GLU A 44 -17.99 9.75 -13.01
C GLU A 44 -17.52 9.19 -11.66
N ASP A 45 -18.24 9.46 -10.58
CA ASP A 45 -17.89 8.97 -9.23
C ASP A 45 -17.99 7.44 -9.14
N ALA A 46 -18.96 6.82 -9.81
CA ALA A 46 -19.11 5.38 -9.88
C ALA A 46 -17.95 4.72 -10.66
N LEU A 47 -17.53 5.33 -11.77
CA LEU A 47 -16.35 4.85 -12.51
C LEU A 47 -15.07 5.03 -11.68
N LEU A 48 -14.90 6.20 -11.04
CA LEU A 48 -13.75 6.48 -10.19
C LEU A 48 -13.67 5.55 -8.97
N SER A 49 -14.81 5.30 -8.32
CA SER A 49 -14.94 4.33 -7.22
C SER A 49 -14.52 2.92 -7.65
N ALA A 50 -14.95 2.49 -8.84
CA ALA A 50 -14.57 1.20 -9.37
C ALA A 50 -13.06 1.11 -9.70
N LEU A 51 -12.45 2.18 -10.21
CA LEU A 51 -11.01 2.25 -10.47
C LEU A 51 -10.22 2.20 -9.15
N VAL A 52 -10.61 2.97 -8.14
CA VAL A 52 -9.97 2.98 -6.82
C VAL A 52 -10.05 1.58 -6.19
N LEU A 53 -11.25 0.98 -6.15
CA LEU A 53 -11.43 -0.35 -5.57
C LEU A 53 -10.68 -1.43 -6.34
N GLY A 54 -10.69 -1.37 -7.67
CA GLY A 54 -9.93 -2.28 -8.53
C GLY A 54 -8.41 -2.17 -8.31
N SER A 55 -7.91 -0.95 -8.09
CA SER A 55 -6.49 -0.70 -7.83
C SER A 55 -6.08 -1.22 -6.45
N TYR A 56 -6.87 -0.93 -5.40
CA TYR A 56 -6.61 -1.51 -4.07
C TYR A 56 -6.65 -3.03 -4.06
N ARG A 57 -7.60 -3.65 -4.78
CA ARG A 57 -7.67 -5.11 -4.89
C ARG A 57 -6.44 -5.68 -5.57
N ALA A 58 -6.03 -5.11 -6.71
CA ALA A 58 -4.84 -5.55 -7.42
C ALA A 58 -3.57 -5.42 -6.57
N LEU A 59 -3.42 -4.32 -5.83
CA LEU A 59 -2.30 -4.18 -4.90
C LEU A 59 -2.36 -5.20 -3.75
N ALA A 60 -3.53 -5.38 -3.13
CA ALA A 60 -3.70 -6.35 -2.06
C ALA A 60 -3.34 -7.77 -2.53
N ASP A 61 -3.82 -8.16 -3.71
CA ASP A 61 -3.51 -9.45 -4.32
C ASP A 61 -1.98 -9.63 -4.54
N ARG A 62 -1.30 -8.58 -5.04
CA ARG A 62 0.17 -8.62 -5.21
C ARG A 62 0.90 -8.74 -3.87
N THR A 63 0.44 -8.02 -2.86
CA THR A 63 1.01 -7.97 -1.51
C THR A 63 0.88 -9.32 -0.82
N GLU A 64 -0.31 -9.92 -0.86
CA GLU A 64 -0.59 -11.25 -0.32
C GLU A 64 0.24 -12.32 -1.03
N ALA A 65 0.29 -12.29 -2.37
CA ALA A 65 1.10 -13.24 -3.13
C ALA A 65 2.60 -13.15 -2.79
N ALA A 66 3.12 -11.94 -2.53
CA ALA A 66 4.51 -11.76 -2.11
C ALA A 66 4.77 -12.31 -0.69
N ALA A 67 3.85 -12.08 0.26
CA ALA A 67 3.89 -12.67 1.60
C ALA A 67 3.87 -14.21 1.55
N GLU A 68 2.95 -14.79 0.78
CA GLU A 68 2.79 -16.24 0.64
C GLU A 68 4.02 -16.89 0.01
N ALA A 69 4.55 -16.30 -1.06
CA ALA A 69 5.74 -16.80 -1.72
C ALA A 69 6.97 -16.80 -0.78
N ALA A 70 7.16 -15.72 -0.01
CA ALA A 70 8.25 -15.65 0.96
C ALA A 70 8.10 -16.68 2.09
N LEU A 71 6.88 -16.86 2.61
CA LEU A 71 6.59 -17.88 3.60
C LEU A 71 6.85 -19.30 3.07
N ALA A 72 6.40 -19.60 1.85
CA ALA A 72 6.63 -20.89 1.20
C ALA A 72 8.12 -21.18 0.95
N ALA A 73 8.92 -20.13 0.72
CA ALA A 73 10.37 -20.22 0.59
C ALA A 73 11.11 -20.37 1.94
N GLY A 74 10.40 -20.40 3.08
CA GLY A 74 11.00 -20.51 4.40
C GLY A 74 11.74 -19.25 4.84
N ALA A 75 11.35 -18.08 4.32
CA ALA A 75 11.94 -16.81 4.71
C ALA A 75 11.65 -16.48 6.19
N ASP A 76 12.66 -15.96 6.89
CA ASP A 76 12.50 -15.40 8.23
C ASP A 76 11.55 -14.17 8.21
N PRO A 77 11.04 -13.73 9.37
CA PRO A 77 10.10 -12.61 9.42
C PRO A 77 10.61 -11.32 8.81
N LEU A 78 11.91 -10.99 8.92
CA LEU A 78 12.45 -9.78 8.32
C LEU A 78 12.46 -9.89 6.78
N ARG A 79 12.83 -11.03 6.22
CA ARG A 79 12.75 -11.28 4.77
C ARG A 79 11.32 -11.31 4.27
N ARG A 80 10.37 -11.88 5.03
CA ARG A 80 8.93 -11.83 4.69
C ARG A 80 8.42 -10.39 4.69
N TRP A 81 8.82 -9.58 5.67
CA TRP A 81 8.51 -8.16 5.73
C TRP A 81 9.01 -7.41 4.48
N VAL A 82 10.28 -7.63 4.11
CA VAL A 82 10.85 -7.03 2.89
C VAL A 82 10.08 -7.48 1.65
N ALA A 83 9.73 -8.77 1.53
CA ALA A 83 8.99 -9.31 0.40
C ALA A 83 7.59 -8.68 0.26
N VAL A 84 6.87 -8.46 1.37
CA VAL A 84 5.57 -7.77 1.37
C VAL A 84 5.70 -6.37 0.77
N TRP A 85 6.68 -5.59 1.26
CA TRP A 85 6.91 -4.24 0.75
C TRP A 85 7.44 -4.22 -0.68
N GLN A 86 8.22 -5.21 -1.10
CA GLN A 86 8.61 -5.37 -2.49
C GLN A 86 7.42 -5.65 -3.39
N GLY A 87 6.48 -6.49 -2.95
CA GLY A 87 5.22 -6.69 -3.67
C GLY A 87 4.46 -5.37 -3.90
N ILE A 88 4.42 -4.50 -2.88
CA ILE A 88 3.81 -3.17 -2.99
C ILE A 88 4.56 -2.30 -3.99
N ARG A 89 5.89 -2.22 -3.87
CA ARG A 89 6.75 -1.44 -4.76
C ARG A 89 6.63 -1.88 -6.21
N GLU A 90 6.77 -3.17 -6.48
CA GLU A 90 6.73 -3.72 -7.83
C GLU A 90 5.40 -3.43 -8.52
N TRP A 91 4.29 -3.56 -7.79
CA TRP A 91 2.98 -3.14 -8.31
C TRP A 91 2.95 -1.64 -8.59
N ALA A 92 3.42 -0.81 -7.66
CA ALA A 92 3.39 0.63 -7.79
C ALA A 92 4.21 1.13 -9.00
N VAL A 93 5.40 0.58 -9.22
CA VAL A 93 6.26 0.92 -10.36
C VAL A 93 5.67 0.42 -11.68
N ALA A 94 5.00 -0.73 -11.69
CA ALA A 94 4.29 -1.23 -12.88
C ALA A 94 2.98 -0.47 -13.17
N HIS A 95 2.38 0.15 -12.15
CA HIS A 95 1.08 0.83 -12.21
C HIS A 95 1.14 2.25 -11.60
N PRO A 96 2.01 3.15 -12.10
CA PRO A 96 2.29 4.43 -11.45
C PRO A 96 1.06 5.33 -11.32
N GLU A 97 0.22 5.37 -12.35
CA GLU A 97 -1.00 6.17 -12.34
C GLU A 97 -2.03 5.66 -11.34
N GLU A 98 -2.10 4.34 -11.15
CA GLU A 98 -2.98 3.73 -10.16
C GLU A 98 -2.47 3.99 -8.75
N TYR A 99 -1.15 3.92 -8.55
CA TYR A 99 -0.54 4.30 -7.27
C TYR A 99 -0.83 5.76 -6.93
N VAL A 100 -0.71 6.66 -7.90
CA VAL A 100 -1.04 8.09 -7.73
C VAL A 100 -2.53 8.29 -7.47
N LEU A 101 -3.41 7.50 -8.09
CA LEU A 101 -4.84 7.53 -7.78
C LEU A 101 -5.14 7.16 -6.32
N LEU A 102 -4.37 6.23 -5.74
CA LEU A 102 -4.58 5.75 -4.37
C LEU A 102 -3.93 6.64 -3.30
N TRP A 103 -2.68 7.08 -3.50
CA TRP A 103 -1.89 7.82 -2.49
C TRP A 103 -1.45 9.22 -2.93
N GLY A 104 -1.90 9.70 -4.09
CA GLY A 104 -1.63 11.05 -4.58
C GLY A 104 -2.55 12.12 -4.00
N ARG A 105 -2.66 13.26 -4.69
CA ARG A 105 -3.57 14.33 -4.27
C ARG A 105 -5.03 13.87 -4.43
N PRO A 106 -5.90 14.08 -3.41
CA PRO A 106 -7.31 13.72 -3.52
C PRO A 106 -7.99 14.40 -4.71
N VAL A 107 -8.91 13.68 -5.36
CA VAL A 107 -9.75 14.23 -6.43
C VAL A 107 -10.80 15.17 -5.81
N PRO A 108 -10.86 16.46 -6.19
CA PRO A 108 -11.80 17.40 -5.60
C PRO A 108 -13.26 16.98 -5.82
N GLY A 109 -14.03 16.91 -4.73
CA GLY A 109 -15.45 16.56 -4.76
C GLY A 109 -15.75 15.06 -4.69
N TYR A 110 -14.74 14.20 -4.83
CA TYR A 110 -14.89 12.75 -4.74
C TYR A 110 -14.70 12.26 -3.30
N SER A 111 -15.55 11.31 -2.88
CA SER A 111 -15.38 10.55 -1.64
C SER A 111 -15.32 9.07 -1.98
N ALA A 112 -14.23 8.41 -1.57
CA ALA A 112 -14.11 6.97 -1.73
C ALA A 112 -15.20 6.24 -0.92
N PRO A 113 -15.77 5.15 -1.47
CA PRO A 113 -16.81 4.40 -0.80
C PRO A 113 -16.23 3.56 0.36
N PRO A 114 -17.00 3.24 1.42
CA PRO A 114 -16.50 2.56 2.61
C PRO A 114 -15.74 1.24 2.34
N GLU A 115 -16.10 0.54 1.28
CA GLU A 115 -15.51 -0.73 0.83
C GLU A 115 -14.01 -0.60 0.50
N THR A 116 -13.50 0.61 0.23
CA THR A 116 -12.05 0.80 0.05
C THR A 116 -11.28 0.50 1.33
N MET A 117 -11.89 0.67 2.50
CA MET A 117 -11.26 0.35 3.78
C MET A 117 -10.97 -1.15 3.92
N GLU A 118 -11.85 -2.01 3.42
CA GLU A 118 -11.64 -3.46 3.43
C GLU A 118 -10.45 -3.85 2.55
N ALA A 119 -10.33 -3.24 1.38
CA ALA A 119 -9.24 -3.50 0.46
C ALA A 119 -7.88 -3.00 1.00
N VAL A 120 -7.86 -1.83 1.65
CA VAL A 120 -6.69 -1.33 2.39
C VAL A 120 -6.33 -2.25 3.55
N ALA A 121 -7.33 -2.75 4.30
CA ALA A 121 -7.11 -3.63 5.44
C ALA A 121 -6.37 -4.91 5.05
N ARG A 122 -6.62 -5.49 3.86
CA ARG A 122 -5.88 -6.66 3.35
C ARG A 122 -4.37 -6.42 3.27
N ILE A 123 -3.95 -5.25 2.76
CA ILE A 123 -2.54 -4.86 2.66
C ILE A 123 -1.93 -4.76 4.07
N VAL A 124 -2.64 -4.09 4.99
CA VAL A 124 -2.21 -3.95 6.39
C VAL A 124 -2.10 -5.31 7.09
N LEU A 125 -3.08 -6.19 6.89
CA LEU A 125 -3.13 -7.52 7.50
C LEU A 125 -2.00 -8.42 7.03
N ALA A 126 -1.54 -8.32 5.77
CA ALA A 126 -0.37 -9.05 5.29
C ALA A 126 0.90 -8.70 6.09
N MET A 127 1.11 -7.41 6.42
CA MET A 127 2.22 -6.99 7.28
C MET A 127 2.02 -7.42 8.74
N VAL A 128 0.82 -7.23 9.28
CA VAL A 128 0.50 -7.61 10.68
C VAL A 128 0.68 -9.10 10.89
N ALA A 129 0.36 -9.94 9.90
CA ALA A 129 0.61 -11.38 9.97
C ALA A 129 2.11 -11.69 10.19
N VAL A 130 3.01 -11.00 9.46
CA VAL A 130 4.46 -11.14 9.67
C VAL A 130 4.87 -10.75 11.09
N LEU A 131 4.34 -9.64 11.61
CA LEU A 131 4.65 -9.19 12.98
C LEU A 131 4.14 -10.17 14.04
N ARG A 132 2.93 -10.70 13.87
CA ARG A 132 2.34 -11.68 14.79
C ARG A 132 3.10 -13.01 14.79
N ASP A 133 3.55 -13.45 13.63
CA ASP A 133 4.38 -14.65 13.52
C ASP A 133 5.74 -14.43 14.22
N ALA A 134 6.36 -13.26 14.02
CA ALA A 134 7.59 -12.89 14.71
C ALA A 134 7.41 -12.80 16.23
N GLU A 135 6.29 -12.25 16.70
CA GLU A 135 5.97 -12.18 18.13
C GLU A 135 5.85 -13.58 18.75
N LYS A 136 5.11 -14.48 18.10
CA LYS A 136 4.97 -15.88 18.55
C LYS A 136 6.31 -16.62 18.57
N ALA A 137 7.22 -16.29 17.66
CA ALA A 137 8.56 -16.87 17.60
C ALA A 137 9.56 -16.21 18.57
N GLY A 138 9.19 -15.14 19.27
CA GLY A 138 10.12 -14.37 20.11
C GLY A 138 11.16 -13.58 19.31
N GLU A 139 10.83 -13.25 18.06
CA GLU A 139 11.64 -12.51 17.09
C GLU A 139 11.17 -11.06 16.88
N LEU A 140 10.08 -10.66 17.54
CA LEU A 140 9.62 -9.27 17.61
C LEU A 140 10.04 -8.63 18.93
N THR A 141 10.80 -7.55 18.84
CA THR A 141 11.23 -6.76 20.00
C THR A 141 10.30 -5.56 20.19
N GLY A 142 9.45 -5.62 21.21
CA GLY A 142 8.59 -4.50 21.60
C GLY A 142 9.39 -3.35 22.19
N ASP A 143 10.18 -3.62 23.22
CA ASP A 143 10.86 -2.57 23.98
C ASP A 143 12.25 -2.28 23.43
N ARG A 144 12.54 -0.99 23.20
CA ARG A 144 13.86 -0.52 22.77
C ARG A 144 14.48 0.36 23.83
N PRO A 145 15.68 0.03 24.34
CA PRO A 145 16.37 0.90 25.29
C PRO A 145 16.55 2.31 24.73
N GLY A 146 16.16 3.32 25.52
CA GLY A 146 16.28 4.73 25.13
C GLY A 146 15.14 5.27 24.27
N GLU A 147 14.10 4.48 23.99
CA GLU A 147 12.90 4.99 23.32
C GLU A 147 12.15 5.95 24.26
N ALA A 148 11.83 7.15 23.73
CA ALA A 148 11.10 8.15 24.49
C ALA A 148 9.67 7.67 24.80
N PRO A 149 9.11 8.02 25.97
CA PRO A 149 7.72 7.71 26.25
C PRO A 149 6.79 8.38 25.22
N LEU A 150 5.69 7.71 24.91
CA LEU A 150 4.67 8.27 24.02
C LEU A 150 4.05 9.52 24.66
N THR A 151 3.87 10.57 23.85
CA THR A 151 3.04 11.71 24.25
C THR A 151 1.58 11.28 24.36
N ASP A 152 0.72 12.07 25.01
CA ASP A 152 -0.72 11.79 25.09
C ASP A 152 -1.36 11.66 23.70
N GLY A 153 -1.01 12.55 22.78
CA GLY A 153 -1.49 12.49 21.40
C GLY A 153 -1.06 11.22 20.67
N MET A 154 0.18 10.77 20.89
CA MET A 154 0.64 9.52 20.28
C MET A 154 0.01 8.29 20.95
N SER A 155 -0.29 8.35 22.25
CA SER A 155 -1.01 7.30 22.95
C SER A 155 -2.44 7.13 22.40
N GLN A 156 -3.15 8.21 22.11
CA GLN A 156 -4.48 8.18 21.49
C GLN A 156 -4.45 7.50 20.11
N ASN A 157 -3.46 7.84 19.28
CA ASN A 157 -3.27 7.20 17.98
C ASN A 157 -2.97 5.69 18.11
N VAL A 158 -2.17 5.29 19.10
CA VAL A 158 -1.90 3.88 19.40
C VAL A 158 -3.15 3.16 19.87
N ASP A 159 -3.98 3.79 20.73
CA ASP A 159 -5.23 3.19 21.21
C ASP A 159 -6.21 2.91 20.06
N ALA A 160 -6.27 3.80 19.06
CA ALA A 160 -7.07 3.58 17.86
C ALA A 160 -6.60 2.37 17.04
N LEU A 161 -5.28 2.18 16.88
CA LEU A 161 -4.73 0.99 16.20
C LEU A 161 -4.93 -0.29 17.02
N ALA A 162 -4.81 -0.20 18.34
CA ALA A 162 -4.98 -1.31 19.27
C ALA A 162 -6.41 -1.85 19.29
N ALA A 163 -7.41 -1.00 19.04
CA ALA A 163 -8.81 -1.38 18.90
C ALA A 163 -9.17 -1.94 17.51
N GLY A 164 -8.19 -2.03 16.59
CA GLY A 164 -8.41 -2.41 15.20
C GLY A 164 -7.41 -3.45 14.70
N LEU A 165 -6.86 -3.21 13.51
CA LEU A 165 -6.06 -4.21 12.78
C LEU A 165 -4.79 -4.68 13.50
N LEU A 166 -4.29 -3.90 14.46
CA LEU A 166 -3.05 -4.20 15.19
C LEU A 166 -3.31 -4.81 16.58
N GLU A 167 -4.57 -5.10 16.94
CA GLU A 167 -4.91 -5.69 18.24
C GLU A 167 -3.96 -6.85 18.61
N GLY A 168 -3.49 -6.81 19.85
CA GLY A 168 -2.58 -7.80 20.45
C GLY A 168 -1.09 -7.50 20.29
N LEU A 169 -0.67 -6.65 19.35
CA LEU A 169 0.74 -6.29 19.19
C LEU A 169 1.23 -5.34 20.31
N PRO A 170 2.55 -5.26 20.57
CA PRO A 170 3.09 -4.31 21.54
C PRO A 170 2.78 -2.85 21.15
N ARG A 171 2.45 -2.01 22.14
CA ARG A 171 2.11 -0.59 21.91
C ARG A 171 3.23 0.19 21.21
N SER A 172 4.48 -0.13 21.53
CA SER A 172 5.65 0.46 20.88
C SER A 172 5.78 0.07 19.41
N VAL A 173 5.43 -1.16 19.04
CA VAL A 173 5.35 -1.63 17.65
C VAL A 173 4.26 -0.87 16.89
N MET A 174 3.09 -0.68 17.50
CA MET A 174 2.00 0.14 16.93
C MET A 174 2.42 1.59 16.71
N ALA A 175 3.13 2.20 17.66
CA ALA A 175 3.64 3.56 17.52
C ALA A 175 4.62 3.66 16.35
N ARG A 176 5.55 2.72 16.24
CA ARG A 176 6.54 2.68 15.15
C ARG A 176 5.92 2.37 13.79
N MET A 177 4.79 1.67 13.74
CA MET A 177 4.06 1.42 12.49
C MET A 177 3.69 2.71 11.75
N PHE A 178 3.31 3.78 12.45
CA PHE A 178 3.03 5.07 11.80
C PHE A 178 4.24 5.61 11.02
N VAL A 179 5.43 5.52 11.60
CA VAL A 179 6.68 5.98 10.98
C VAL A 179 7.04 5.08 9.81
N VAL A 180 6.96 3.78 10.00
CA VAL A 180 7.32 2.78 8.99
C VAL A 180 6.43 2.86 7.76
N TRP A 181 5.11 2.97 7.99
CA TRP A 181 4.12 3.10 6.92
C TRP A 181 4.38 4.33 6.06
N THR A 182 4.59 5.49 6.70
CA THR A 182 4.84 6.76 6.00
C THR A 182 6.20 6.77 5.29
N GLN A 183 7.23 6.22 5.91
CA GLN A 183 8.57 6.15 5.33
C GLN A 183 8.59 5.27 4.07
N LEU A 184 7.99 4.07 4.12
CA LEU A 184 8.03 3.12 3.00
C LEU A 184 7.14 3.56 1.85
N HIS A 185 5.94 4.10 2.13
CA HIS A 185 5.15 4.76 1.08
C HIS A 185 5.85 6.00 0.51
N GLY A 186 6.61 6.73 1.32
CA GLY A 186 7.46 7.83 0.85
C GLY A 186 8.52 7.37 -0.14
N MET A 187 9.18 6.24 0.13
CA MET A 187 10.17 5.65 -0.77
C MET A 187 9.54 5.17 -2.09
N VAL A 188 8.42 4.43 -2.02
CA VAL A 188 7.68 4.02 -3.22
C VAL A 188 7.21 5.23 -4.03
N GLY A 189 6.67 6.24 -3.35
CA GLY A 189 6.23 7.48 -3.98
C GLY A 189 7.36 8.23 -4.68
N PHE A 190 8.54 8.33 -4.06
CA PHE A 190 9.71 8.94 -4.69
C PHE A 190 10.10 8.24 -5.99
N GLU A 191 10.03 6.90 -6.01
CA GLU A 191 10.35 6.12 -7.20
C GLU A 191 9.28 6.24 -8.28
N VAL A 192 8.01 6.08 -7.93
CA VAL A 192 6.87 6.24 -8.86
C VAL A 192 6.90 7.60 -9.55
N ASN A 193 7.29 8.66 -8.82
CA ASN A 193 7.41 10.01 -9.36
C ASN A 193 8.78 10.30 -10.01
N SER A 194 9.59 9.27 -10.28
CA SER A 194 10.91 9.36 -10.93
C SER A 194 11.94 10.24 -10.20
N HIS A 195 11.75 10.55 -8.92
CA HIS A 195 12.68 11.39 -8.14
C HIS A 195 13.98 10.67 -7.74
N ILE A 196 14.05 9.35 -7.90
CA ILE A 196 15.22 8.53 -7.48
C ILE A 196 16.10 8.05 -8.65
N MET A 197 15.59 8.10 -9.88
CA MET A 197 16.20 7.40 -11.04
C MET A 197 17.60 7.90 -11.40
N ASP A 198 17.87 9.19 -11.20
CA ASP A 198 19.19 9.79 -11.47
C ASP A 198 20.10 9.85 -10.23
N ILE A 199 19.60 9.41 -9.07
CA ILE A 199 20.31 9.45 -7.78
C ILE A 199 20.84 8.06 -7.42
N ALA A 200 20.05 7.02 -7.67
CA ALA A 200 20.38 5.63 -7.34
C ALA A 200 20.48 4.78 -8.61
N PRO A 201 21.67 4.24 -8.95
CA PRO A 201 21.83 3.32 -10.08
C PRO A 201 20.98 2.05 -9.98
N ASP A 202 20.63 1.65 -8.75
CA ASP A 202 19.74 0.53 -8.47
C ASP A 202 18.69 0.95 -7.41
N PRO A 203 17.54 1.50 -7.85
CA PRO A 203 16.44 1.87 -6.95
C PRO A 203 15.88 0.68 -6.17
N THR A 204 15.94 -0.53 -6.74
CA THR A 204 15.47 -1.76 -6.07
C THR A 204 16.31 -2.04 -4.84
N ALA A 205 17.64 -2.02 -4.96
CA ALA A 205 18.54 -2.23 -3.84
C ALA A 205 18.38 -1.17 -2.73
N VAL A 206 18.12 0.09 -3.10
CA VAL A 206 17.83 1.15 -2.12
C VAL A 206 16.54 0.85 -1.36
N PHE A 207 15.49 0.40 -2.06
CA PHE A 207 14.25 0.04 -1.42
C PHE A 207 14.38 -1.20 -0.52
N GLU A 208 15.08 -2.24 -0.96
CA GLU A 208 15.35 -3.44 -0.14
C GLU A 208 16.03 -3.07 1.16
N TYR A 209 17.07 -2.24 1.07
CA TYR A 209 17.79 -1.76 2.25
C TYR A 209 16.88 -0.98 3.19
N GLY A 210 16.08 -0.03 2.66
CA GLY A 210 15.16 0.76 3.48
C GLY A 210 14.03 -0.07 4.09
N ALA A 211 13.46 -1.02 3.35
CA ALA A 211 12.46 -1.96 3.84
C ALA A 211 13.00 -2.83 4.97
N ALA A 212 14.24 -3.33 4.85
CA ALA A 212 14.90 -4.08 5.91
C ALA A 212 15.17 -3.20 7.13
N ALA A 213 15.71 -1.99 6.94
CA ALA A 213 15.97 -1.04 8.02
C ALA A 213 14.67 -0.65 8.76
N MET A 214 13.55 -0.50 8.04
CA MET A 214 12.24 -0.24 8.64
C MET A 214 11.64 -1.48 9.32
N GLY A 215 11.90 -2.69 8.81
CA GLY A 215 11.57 -3.94 9.46
C GLY A 215 12.30 -4.12 10.79
N GLU A 216 13.59 -3.80 10.82
CA GLU A 216 14.34 -3.74 12.07
C GLU A 216 13.77 -2.67 12.98
N TYR A 217 13.58 -1.44 12.47
CA TYR A 217 13.02 -0.31 13.21
C TYR A 217 11.71 -0.67 13.90
N ILE A 218 10.78 -1.36 13.22
CA ILE A 218 9.52 -1.75 13.85
C ILE A 218 9.72 -2.76 15.00
N GLY A 219 10.73 -3.61 14.90
CA GLY A 219 11.16 -4.53 15.96
C GLY A 219 11.55 -5.92 15.49
N LEU A 220 11.56 -6.20 14.18
CA LEU A 220 11.94 -7.50 13.66
C LEU A 220 13.44 -7.74 13.86
N ARG A 221 13.79 -8.94 14.32
CA ARG A 221 15.19 -9.33 14.49
C ARG A 221 15.84 -9.58 13.13
N ARG A 222 17.00 -8.96 12.89
CA ARG A 222 17.89 -9.36 11.80
C ARG A 222 18.53 -10.71 12.15
N PRO A 223 18.44 -11.74 11.28
CA PRO A 223 19.18 -12.97 11.48
C PRO A 223 20.67 -12.65 11.61
N ALA A 224 21.39 -13.34 12.50
CA ALA A 224 22.84 -13.25 12.48
C ALA A 224 23.33 -13.73 11.10
N ASP A 225 24.18 -12.94 10.44
CA ASP A 225 24.83 -13.37 9.21
C ASP A 225 25.54 -14.70 9.49
N GLY A 226 25.11 -15.76 8.80
CA GLY A 226 25.71 -17.10 8.86
C GLY A 226 26.91 -17.22 7.94
#